data_AF-A0A821PXV8-F1
#
_entry.id   AF-A0A821PXV8-F1
#
_cell.length_a   1.000
_cell.length_b   1.000
_cell.length_c   1.000
_cell.angle_alpha   90.00
_cell.angle_beta   90.00
_cell.angle_gamma   90.00
#
_symmetry.space_group_name_H-M   'P 1'
#
loop_
_entity.id
_entity.type
_entity.pdbx_description
1 polymer ?
#
loop_
_entity_poly.entity_id
_entity_poly.type
_entity_poly.pdbx_seq_one_letter_code
_entity_poly.pdbx_strand_id
1 'polypeptide(L)'
;AEALLRSNYKDDCSKLLRYYDQLNAIEHKLPITENQIRIYFKWQDAFVSGGSLFGSKQKTNGSWKLSYEKACVLFNIGHAYSELALAQNLSIDEQMKIALRYFQLSSDLSVDFEPAVLASISWLMLAQAAELIYMKSASFKDEVAAKVAAHAADCYKEAYTSAKTESAKKIIPE
;
A
#
# COMPACT_ATOMS: atom_id res chain seq x y z
N ALA A 1 12.00 -16.86 -13.39
CA ALA A 1 11.27 -15.59 -13.59
C ALA A 1 10.80 -15.01 -12.25
N GLU A 2 10.03 -15.74 -11.44
CA GLU A 2 9.54 -15.25 -10.14
C GLU A 2 10.64 -14.85 -9.13
N ALA A 3 11.72 -15.63 -9.01
CA ALA A 3 12.82 -15.28 -8.11
C ALA A 3 13.54 -13.97 -8.50
N LEU A 4 13.64 -13.68 -9.80
CA LEU A 4 14.19 -12.43 -10.33
C LEU A 4 13.23 -11.26 -10.08
N LEU A 5 11.92 -11.45 -10.27
CA LEU A 5 10.91 -10.46 -9.92
C LEU A 5 10.99 -10.12 -8.42
N ARG A 6 11.04 -11.11 -7.54
CA ARG A 6 11.17 -10.90 -6.08
C ARG A 6 12.45 -10.16 -5.70
N SER A 7 13.57 -10.48 -6.35
CA SER A 7 14.83 -9.77 -6.14
C SER A 7 14.71 -8.30 -6.53
N ASN A 8 14.11 -8.02 -7.68
CA ASN A 8 13.91 -6.65 -8.16
C ASN A 8 12.99 -5.86 -7.22
N TYR A 9 11.85 -6.42 -6.80
CA TYR A 9 10.94 -5.75 -5.85
C TYR A 9 11.61 -5.46 -4.51
N LYS A 10 12.43 -6.37 -3.99
CA LYS A 10 13.15 -6.15 -2.73
C LYS A 10 14.19 -5.03 -2.85
N ASP A 11 14.94 -5.02 -3.94
CA ASP A 11 15.93 -3.97 -4.22
C ASP A 11 15.27 -2.61 -4.44
N ASP A 12 14.14 -2.58 -5.16
CA ASP A 12 13.39 -1.36 -5.42
C ASP A 12 12.73 -0.81 -4.15
N CYS A 13 12.21 -1.67 -3.28
CA CYS A 13 11.68 -1.28 -1.97
C CYS A 13 12.77 -0.63 -1.10
N SER A 14 13.99 -1.19 -1.11
CA SER A 14 15.14 -0.61 -0.39
C SER A 14 15.53 0.77 -0.92
N LYS A 15 15.55 0.96 -2.25
CA LYS A 15 15.84 2.26 -2.87
C LYS A 15 14.76 3.29 -2.52
N LEU A 16 13.48 2.90 -2.55
CA LEU A 16 12.37 3.78 -2.21
C LEU A 16 12.40 4.20 -0.74
N LEU A 17 12.67 3.27 0.19
CA LEU A 17 12.84 3.58 1.61
C LEU A 17 13.98 4.58 1.83
N ARG A 18 15.14 4.34 1.22
CA ARG A 18 16.28 5.27 1.31
C ARG A 18 15.95 6.64 0.73
N TYR A 19 15.19 6.69 -0.36
CA TYR A 19 14.72 7.94 -0.93
C TYR A 19 13.78 8.68 0.03
N TYR A 20 12.82 7.97 0.64
CA TYR A 20 11.91 8.53 1.64
C TYR A 20 12.68 9.10 2.85
N ASP A 21 13.66 8.37 3.38
CA ASP A 21 14.54 8.83 4.46
C ASP A 21 15.28 10.11 4.06
N GLN A 22 15.73 10.20 2.81
CA GLN A 22 16.39 11.39 2.30
C GLN A 22 15.42 12.58 2.21
N LEU A 23 14.16 12.36 1.82
CA LEU A 23 13.13 13.41 1.81
C LEU A 23 12.86 13.93 3.23
N ASN A 24 12.78 13.05 4.24
CA ASN A 24 12.68 13.45 5.65
C ASN A 24 13.90 14.26 6.09
N ALA A 25 15.10 13.84 5.71
CA ALA A 25 16.34 14.49 6.13
C ALA A 25 16.53 15.91 5.56
N ILE A 26 15.90 16.23 4.42
CA ILE A 26 15.98 17.56 3.78
C ILE A 26 14.82 18.49 4.14
N GLU A 27 13.71 17.96 4.66
CA GLU A 27 12.46 18.71 4.89
C GLU A 27 12.67 19.99 5.73
N HIS A 28 13.51 19.92 6.76
CA HIS A 28 13.81 21.06 7.63
C HIS A 28 15.01 21.91 7.17
N LYS A 29 15.70 21.48 6.12
CA LYS A 29 16.92 22.14 5.60
C LYS A 29 16.64 22.97 4.36
N LEU A 30 15.65 22.57 3.58
CA LEU A 30 15.27 23.21 2.32
C LEU A 30 13.81 23.63 2.40
N PRO A 31 13.51 24.93 2.25
CA PRO A 31 12.12 25.36 2.24
C PRO A 31 11.49 25.10 0.86
N ILE A 32 11.17 23.83 0.61
CA ILE A 32 10.51 23.37 -0.62
C ILE A 32 9.05 23.82 -0.58
N THR A 33 8.78 24.92 -1.28
CA THR A 33 7.46 25.55 -1.37
C THR A 33 7.30 26.23 -2.72
N GLU A 34 6.05 26.53 -3.11
CA GLU A 34 5.75 27.28 -4.32
C GLU A 34 6.34 28.71 -4.31
N ASN A 35 6.75 29.24 -3.15
CA ASN A 35 7.23 30.62 -3.03
C ASN A 35 8.75 30.74 -2.81
N GLN A 36 9.46 29.61 -2.61
CA GLN A 36 10.91 29.62 -2.36
C GLN A 36 11.61 28.59 -3.26
N ILE A 37 11.86 27.37 -2.78
CA ILE A 37 12.45 26.30 -3.60
C ILE A 37 11.33 25.55 -4.32
N ARG A 38 11.11 25.93 -5.58
CA ARG A 38 10.01 25.43 -6.41
C ARG A 38 10.37 24.11 -7.09
N ILE A 39 9.98 23.00 -6.48
CA ILE A 39 10.06 21.67 -7.08
C ILE A 39 8.64 21.18 -7.34
N TYR A 40 8.32 20.91 -8.61
CA TYR A 40 7.02 20.36 -8.98
C TYR A 40 7.10 18.84 -9.05
N PHE A 41 6.40 18.16 -8.16
CA PHE A 41 6.31 16.70 -8.13
C PHE A 41 5.09 16.27 -8.95
N LYS A 42 5.31 15.35 -9.89
CA LYS A 42 4.26 14.88 -10.80
C LYS A 42 4.20 13.35 -10.77
N TRP A 43 3.03 12.82 -10.43
CA TRP A 43 2.76 11.39 -10.36
C TRP A 43 1.56 11.00 -11.23
N GLN A 44 1.58 9.75 -11.67
CA GLN A 44 0.44 9.12 -12.33
C GLN A 44 -0.49 8.49 -11.30
N ASP A 45 -1.79 8.50 -11.60
CA ASP A 45 -2.77 7.76 -10.80
C ASP A 45 -2.52 6.24 -10.91
N ALA A 46 -2.60 5.54 -9.78
CA ALA A 46 -2.35 4.10 -9.67
C ALA A 46 -3.55 3.24 -10.06
N PHE A 47 -4.77 3.79 -10.00
CA PHE A 47 -6.02 3.03 -10.13
C PHE A 47 -6.79 3.33 -11.42
N VAL A 48 -6.36 4.34 -12.19
CA VAL A 48 -6.93 4.63 -13.51
C VAL A 48 -6.45 3.58 -14.51
N SER A 49 -7.22 2.51 -14.66
CA SER A 49 -7.06 1.52 -15.73
C SER A 49 -7.86 1.93 -16.97
N GLY A 50 -7.21 1.89 -18.13
CA GLY A 50 -7.89 2.10 -19.41
C GLY A 50 -7.55 3.42 -20.09
N GLY A 51 -6.43 3.43 -20.81
CA GLY A 51 -6.38 4.16 -22.07
C GLY A 51 -7.20 3.37 -23.09
N SER A 52 -8.43 3.81 -23.36
CA SER A 52 -9.15 3.37 -24.56
C SER A 52 -8.26 3.65 -25.77
N LEU A 53 -8.31 2.79 -26.79
CA LEU A 53 -7.76 3.06 -28.13
C LEU A 53 -8.27 4.40 -28.72
N PHE A 54 -9.28 5.01 -28.08
CA PHE A 54 -9.81 6.34 -28.33
C PHE A 54 -9.79 7.28 -27.09
N GLY A 55 -8.63 7.45 -26.44
CA GLY A 55 -8.27 8.77 -25.90
C GLY A 55 -8.49 9.10 -24.43
N SER A 56 -8.66 8.14 -23.52
CA SER A 56 -8.54 8.44 -22.08
C SER A 56 -7.07 8.50 -21.66
N LYS A 57 -6.48 9.71 -21.60
CA LYS A 57 -5.12 9.91 -21.08
C LYS A 57 -5.08 9.49 -19.60
N GLN A 58 -4.07 8.69 -19.23
CA GLN A 58 -3.79 8.37 -17.82
C GLN A 58 -3.68 9.68 -17.03
N LYS A 59 -4.52 9.80 -16.00
CA LYS A 59 -4.63 11.04 -15.22
C LYS A 59 -3.33 11.26 -14.45
N THR A 60 -2.68 12.40 -14.68
CA THR A 60 -1.50 12.82 -13.91
C THR A 60 -1.92 13.90 -12.93
N ASN A 61 -1.53 13.74 -11.67
CA ASN A 61 -1.68 14.76 -10.64
C ASN A 61 -0.29 15.29 -10.26
N GLY A 62 -0.23 16.46 -9.63
CA GLY A 62 1.04 17.02 -9.19
C GLY A 62 0.88 18.09 -8.13
N SER A 63 1.96 18.36 -7.40
CA SER A 63 2.00 19.32 -6.31
C SER A 63 3.39 19.92 -6.13
N TRP A 64 3.45 21.13 -5.59
CA TRP A 64 4.69 21.76 -5.13
C TRP A 64 5.10 21.35 -3.71
N LYS A 65 4.28 20.53 -3.03
CA LYS A 65 4.46 20.16 -1.62
C LYS A 65 5.35 18.92 -1.50
N LEU A 66 6.40 18.99 -0.68
CA LEU A 66 7.21 17.83 -0.32
C LEU A 66 6.38 16.71 0.33
N SER A 67 5.34 17.05 1.10
CA SER A 67 4.43 16.07 1.69
C SER A 67 3.67 15.25 0.67
N TYR A 68 3.38 15.81 -0.52
CA TYR A 68 2.77 15.07 -1.62
C TYR A 68 3.74 14.03 -2.20
N GLU A 69 5.01 14.40 -2.41
CA GLU A 69 6.04 13.47 -2.85
C GLU A 69 6.22 12.32 -1.85
N LYS A 70 6.37 12.66 -0.57
CA LYS A 70 6.47 11.69 0.53
C LYS A 70 5.30 10.71 0.53
N ALA A 71 4.08 11.19 0.26
CA ALA A 71 2.89 10.36 0.15
C ALA A 71 2.94 9.36 -1.01
N CYS A 72 3.29 9.83 -2.21
CA CYS A 72 3.41 8.98 -3.39
C CYS A 72 4.51 7.93 -3.22
N VAL A 73 5.64 8.28 -2.59
CA VAL A 73 6.73 7.34 -2.31
C VAL A 73 6.29 6.27 -1.31
N LEU A 74 5.66 6.65 -0.20
CA LEU A 74 5.17 5.68 0.79
C LEU A 74 4.10 4.75 0.20
N PHE A 75 3.21 5.26 -0.63
CA PHE A 75 2.25 4.44 -1.37
C PHE A 75 2.95 3.35 -2.20
N ASN A 76 4.00 3.71 -2.94
CA ASN A 76 4.76 2.75 -3.75
C ASN A 76 5.53 1.72 -2.89
N ILE A 77 6.01 2.12 -1.72
CA ILE A 77 6.64 1.19 -0.76
C ILE A 77 5.61 0.19 -0.23
N GLY A 78 4.42 0.68 0.17
CA GLY A 78 3.31 -0.17 0.59
C GLY A 78 2.90 -1.17 -0.50
N HIS A 79 2.76 -0.69 -1.73
CA HIS A 79 2.50 -1.55 -2.88
C HIS A 79 3.59 -2.60 -3.12
N ALA A 80 4.87 -2.23 -3.03
CA ALA A 80 5.96 -3.20 -3.16
C ALA A 80 5.91 -4.28 -2.05
N TYR A 81 5.55 -3.92 -0.82
CA TYR A 81 5.33 -4.90 0.24
C TYR A 81 4.14 -5.81 -0.03
N SER A 82 3.01 -5.29 -0.54
CA SER A 82 1.86 -6.15 -0.89
C SER A 82 2.22 -7.15 -1.98
N GLU A 83 2.96 -6.74 -3.02
CA GLU A 83 3.44 -7.64 -4.07
C GLU A 83 4.42 -8.71 -3.52
N LEU A 84 5.35 -8.31 -2.65
CA LEU A 84 6.26 -9.24 -1.98
C LEU A 84 5.51 -10.24 -1.10
N ALA A 85 4.42 -9.84 -0.45
CA ALA A 85 3.56 -10.72 0.33
C ALA A 85 2.85 -11.75 -0.56
N LEU A 86 2.23 -11.29 -1.65
CA LEU A 86 1.53 -12.14 -2.63
C LEU A 86 2.47 -13.14 -3.32
N ALA A 87 3.74 -12.78 -3.48
CA ALA A 87 4.73 -13.68 -4.06
C ALA A 87 5.14 -14.84 -3.12
N GLN A 88 4.78 -14.84 -1.83
CA GLN A 88 5.21 -15.91 -0.92
C GLN A 88 4.42 -17.21 -1.15
N ASN A 89 5.07 -18.35 -0.94
CA ASN A 89 4.39 -19.65 -0.94
C ASN A 89 3.74 -19.91 0.43
N LEU A 90 2.42 -19.78 0.49
CA LEU A 90 1.63 -19.91 1.73
C LEU A 90 1.55 -21.35 2.27
N SER A 91 1.99 -22.37 1.51
CA SER A 91 2.11 -23.73 2.05
C SER A 91 3.34 -23.93 2.95
N ILE A 92 4.27 -22.97 2.95
CA ILE A 92 5.51 -23.02 3.73
C ILE A 92 5.39 -22.02 4.89
N ASP A 93 5.39 -22.53 6.13
CA ASP A 93 5.20 -21.74 7.36
C ASP A 93 6.11 -20.48 7.44
N GLU A 94 7.39 -20.62 7.09
CA GLU A 94 8.33 -19.48 7.12
C GLU A 94 7.98 -18.42 6.07
N GLN A 95 7.55 -18.83 4.89
CA GLN A 95 7.12 -17.88 3.84
C GLN A 95 5.77 -17.24 4.18
N MET A 96 4.86 -17.97 4.84
CA MET A 96 3.61 -17.40 5.36
C MET A 96 3.89 -16.33 6.42
N LYS A 97 4.83 -16.55 7.35
CA LYS A 97 5.25 -15.53 8.32
C LYS A 97 5.83 -14.29 7.63
N ILE A 98 6.63 -14.48 6.58
CA ILE A 98 7.16 -13.38 5.78
C ILE A 98 6.03 -12.60 5.10
N ALA A 99 5.06 -13.28 4.47
CA ALA A 99 3.90 -12.66 3.85
C ALA A 99 3.09 -11.84 4.87
N LEU A 100 2.86 -12.40 6.06
CA LEU A 100 2.19 -11.71 7.16
C LEU A 100 2.91 -10.40 7.52
N ARG A 101 4.23 -10.43 7.65
CA ARG A 101 5.01 -9.22 7.95
C ARG A 101 4.91 -8.18 6.85
N TYR A 102 4.96 -8.60 5.59
CA TYR A 102 4.82 -7.66 4.48
C TYR A 102 3.43 -7.05 4.36
N PHE A 103 2.36 -7.81 4.59
CA PHE A 103 1.01 -7.24 4.66
C PHE A 103 0.85 -6.24 5.81
N GLN A 104 1.40 -6.53 6.99
CA GLN A 104 1.41 -5.59 8.11
C GLN A 104 2.17 -4.30 7.76
N LEU A 105 3.38 -4.41 7.19
CA LEU A 105 4.16 -3.25 6.76
C LEU A 105 3.42 -2.42 5.69
N SER A 106 2.76 -3.07 4.73
CA SER A 106 1.95 -2.37 3.72
C SER A 106 0.77 -1.62 4.33
N SER A 107 0.10 -2.24 5.32
CA SER A 107 -1.00 -1.64 6.06
C SER A 107 -0.55 -0.38 6.81
N ASP A 108 0.52 -0.48 7.61
CA ASP A 108 1.04 0.60 8.46
C ASP A 108 1.45 1.84 7.65
N LEU A 109 2.13 1.64 6.52
CA LEU A 109 2.58 2.74 5.65
C LEU A 109 1.42 3.49 4.96
N SER A 110 0.24 2.87 4.91
CA SER A 110 -0.96 3.45 4.30
C SER A 110 -1.83 4.23 5.31
N VAL A 111 -1.56 4.12 6.63
CA VAL A 111 -2.35 4.75 7.71
C VAL A 111 -2.13 6.27 7.80
N ASP A 112 -0.92 6.75 7.51
CA ASP A 112 -0.55 8.17 7.68
C ASP A 112 -1.16 9.11 6.64
N PHE A 113 -1.99 8.59 5.73
CA PHE A 113 -2.58 9.37 4.65
C PHE A 113 -4.10 9.38 4.71
N GLU A 114 -4.64 10.59 4.82
CA GLU A 114 -6.06 10.89 4.97
C GLU A 114 -6.98 10.75 3.73
N PRO A 115 -6.54 10.26 2.54
CA PRO A 115 -7.49 9.84 1.50
C PRO A 115 -8.17 8.52 1.85
N ALA A 116 -9.50 8.46 1.74
CA ALA A 116 -10.29 7.25 1.97
C ALA A 116 -9.85 6.01 1.16
N VAL A 117 -9.18 6.23 0.01
CA VAL A 117 -8.55 5.15 -0.77
C VAL A 117 -7.39 4.51 0.00
N LEU A 118 -6.51 5.30 0.60
CA LEU A 118 -5.36 4.79 1.36
C LEU A 118 -5.81 4.10 2.65
N ALA A 119 -6.83 4.64 3.30
CA ALA A 119 -7.52 3.94 4.40
C ALA A 119 -8.09 2.59 3.94
N SER A 120 -8.77 2.52 2.79
CA SER A 120 -9.31 1.26 2.27
C SER A 120 -8.23 0.21 2.00
N ILE A 121 -7.08 0.64 1.47
CA ILE A 121 -5.94 -0.24 1.19
C ILE A 121 -5.28 -0.70 2.50
N SER A 122 -5.11 0.21 3.47
CA SER A 122 -4.58 -0.13 4.78
C SER A 122 -5.40 -1.24 5.45
N TRP A 123 -6.73 -1.08 5.47
CA TRP A 123 -7.65 -2.08 6.00
C TRP A 123 -7.64 -3.39 5.20
N LEU A 124 -7.52 -3.31 3.87
CA LEU A 124 -7.44 -4.50 3.02
C LEU A 124 -6.17 -5.31 3.31
N MET A 125 -5.02 -4.65 3.44
CA MET A 125 -3.76 -5.32 3.78
C MET A 125 -3.81 -5.94 5.18
N LEU A 126 -4.45 -5.26 6.14
CA LEU A 126 -4.66 -5.83 7.47
C LEU A 126 -5.60 -7.04 7.46
N ALA A 127 -6.64 -7.01 6.63
CA ALA A 127 -7.54 -8.15 6.45
C ALA A 127 -6.79 -9.36 5.87
N GLN A 128 -5.95 -9.16 4.87
CA GLN A 128 -5.10 -10.21 4.29
C GLN A 128 -4.11 -10.78 5.32
N ALA A 129 -3.52 -9.92 6.16
CA ALA A 129 -2.70 -10.37 7.29
C ALA A 129 -3.50 -11.26 8.26
N ALA A 130 -4.73 -10.86 8.62
CA ALA A 130 -5.60 -11.63 9.49
C ALA A 130 -6.00 -12.99 8.88
N GLU A 131 -6.23 -13.07 7.56
CA GLU A 131 -6.49 -14.34 6.86
C GLU A 131 -5.33 -15.33 6.97
N LEU A 132 -4.08 -14.85 6.85
CA LEU A 132 -2.91 -15.71 7.02
C LEU A 132 -2.85 -16.31 8.44
N ILE A 133 -3.18 -15.49 9.45
CA ILE A 133 -3.26 -15.94 10.85
C ILE A 133 -4.43 -16.94 11.01
N TYR A 134 -5.56 -16.69 10.37
CA TYR A 134 -6.72 -17.58 10.38
C TYR A 134 -6.36 -18.95 9.83
N MET A 135 -5.78 -19.00 8.61
CA MET A 135 -5.34 -20.24 7.97
C MET A 135 -4.41 -21.05 8.88
N LYS A 136 -3.53 -20.37 9.62
CA LYS A 136 -2.68 -21.05 10.59
C LYS A 136 -3.49 -21.57 11.77
N SER A 137 -4.33 -20.72 12.39
CA SER A 137 -5.08 -21.04 13.61
C SER A 137 -6.15 -22.12 13.46
N ALA A 138 -6.71 -22.27 12.25
CA ALA A 138 -7.75 -23.25 11.93
C ALA A 138 -7.30 -24.71 12.14
N SER A 139 -6.00 -24.97 12.14
CA SER A 139 -5.45 -26.31 12.42
C SER A 139 -5.17 -26.58 13.91
N PHE A 140 -5.34 -25.60 14.80
CA PHE A 140 -4.91 -25.71 16.20
C PHE A 140 -6.00 -25.50 17.24
N LYS A 141 -6.84 -24.45 17.09
CA LYS A 141 -7.85 -24.08 18.10
C LYS A 141 -9.03 -23.34 17.49
N ASP A 142 -10.21 -23.95 17.54
CA ASP A 142 -11.45 -23.40 16.97
C ASP A 142 -11.83 -22.04 17.55
N GLU A 143 -11.66 -21.83 18.87
CA GLU A 143 -11.97 -20.53 19.50
C GLU A 143 -11.06 -19.40 18.98
N VAL A 144 -9.77 -19.69 18.80
CA VAL A 144 -8.82 -18.70 18.26
C VAL A 144 -9.13 -18.45 16.79
N ALA A 145 -9.38 -19.51 16.02
CA ALA A 145 -9.75 -19.40 14.61
C ALA A 145 -11.02 -18.57 14.43
N ALA A 146 -12.05 -18.77 15.25
CA ALA A 146 -13.28 -17.98 15.22
C ALA A 146 -13.03 -16.49 15.50
N LYS A 147 -12.21 -16.16 16.50
CA LYS A 147 -11.86 -14.76 16.82
C LYS A 147 -11.07 -14.09 15.69
N VAL A 148 -10.10 -14.80 15.10
CA VAL A 148 -9.31 -14.26 13.99
C VAL A 148 -10.17 -14.10 12.73
N ALA A 149 -11.06 -15.06 12.44
CA ALA A 149 -12.00 -14.95 11.33
C ALA A 149 -12.94 -13.74 11.49
N ALA A 150 -13.47 -13.52 12.71
CA ALA A 150 -14.29 -12.34 13.00
C ALA A 150 -13.49 -11.04 12.76
N HIS A 151 -12.25 -10.97 13.24
CA HIS A 151 -11.39 -9.80 13.02
C HIS A 151 -11.07 -9.58 11.53
N ALA A 152 -10.81 -10.63 10.76
CA ALA A 152 -10.59 -10.53 9.32
C ALA A 152 -11.84 -9.98 8.61
N ALA A 153 -13.03 -10.46 8.98
CA ALA A 153 -14.30 -9.98 8.44
C ALA A 153 -14.54 -8.50 8.76
N ASP A 154 -14.25 -8.06 9.98
CA ASP A 154 -14.35 -6.64 10.37
C ASP A 154 -13.39 -5.78 9.55
N CYS A 155 -12.13 -6.21 9.37
CA CYS A 155 -11.16 -5.47 8.54
C CYS A 155 -11.63 -5.34 7.08
N TYR A 156 -12.16 -6.42 6.48
CA TYR A 156 -12.72 -6.35 5.13
C TYR A 156 -13.92 -5.41 5.03
N LYS A 157 -14.77 -5.38 6.06
CA LYS A 157 -15.90 -4.47 6.12
C LYS A 157 -15.45 -3.01 6.18
N GLU A 158 -14.42 -2.70 6.96
CA GLU A 158 -13.84 -1.35 7.03
C GLU A 158 -13.17 -0.95 5.71
N ALA A 159 -12.45 -1.88 5.07
CA ALA A 159 -11.87 -1.68 3.74
C ALA A 159 -12.96 -1.32 2.71
N TYR A 160 -14.04 -2.09 2.68
CA TYR A 160 -15.18 -1.86 1.80
C TYR A 160 -15.90 -0.54 2.08
N THR A 161 -16.11 -0.21 3.35
CA THR A 161 -16.78 1.03 3.76
C THR A 161 -15.96 2.24 3.35
N SER A 162 -14.64 2.19 3.54
CA SER A 162 -13.70 3.24 3.13
C SER A 162 -13.67 3.41 1.61
N ALA A 163 -13.64 2.29 0.87
CA ALA A 163 -13.67 2.28 -0.60
C ALA A 163 -14.99 2.83 -1.19
N LYS A 164 -16.09 2.78 -0.42
CA LYS A 164 -17.41 3.28 -0.83
C LYS A 164 -17.63 4.78 -0.63
N THR A 165 -16.70 5.48 0.00
CA THR A 165 -16.81 6.93 0.14
C THR A 165 -16.81 7.61 -1.23
N GLU A 166 -17.51 8.75 -1.35
CA GLU A 166 -17.60 9.49 -2.62
C GLU A 166 -16.24 9.98 -3.13
N SER A 167 -15.26 10.17 -2.26
CA SER A 167 -13.88 10.48 -2.64
C SER A 167 -13.15 9.25 -3.19
N ALA A 168 -13.38 8.06 -2.63
CA ALA A 168 -12.75 6.83 -3.09
C ALA A 168 -13.33 6.30 -4.41
N LYS A 169 -14.65 6.36 -4.60
CA LYS A 169 -15.32 5.94 -5.86
C LYS A 169 -14.84 6.68 -7.10
N LYS A 170 -14.28 7.89 -6.94
CA LYS A 170 -13.73 8.67 -8.07
C LYS A 170 -12.37 8.15 -8.55
N ILE A 171 -11.75 7.26 -7.78
CA ILE A 171 -10.38 6.79 -7.96
C ILE A 171 -10.36 5.27 -8.14
N ILE A 172 -11.11 4.54 -7.32
CA ILE A 172 -11.22 3.08 -7.38
C ILE A 172 -12.12 2.71 -8.58
N PRO A 173 -11.63 1.92 -9.55
CA PRO A 173 -12.45 1.44 -10.66
C PRO A 173 -13.58 0.53 -10.16
N GLU A 174 -14.74 0.58 -10.82
CA GLU A 174 -15.90 -0.29 -10.52
C GLU A 174 -15.64 -1.78 -10.77
#